data_AF-A0A254S0E2-F1
#
_entry.id   AF-A0A254S0E2-F1
#
_cell.length_a   1.000
_cell.length_b   1.000
_cell.length_c   1.000
_cell.angle_alpha   90.00
_cell.angle_beta   90.00
_cell.angle_gamma   90.00
#
_symmetry.space_group_name_H-M   'P 1'
#
loop_
_entity.id
_entity.type
_entity.pdbx_description
1 polymer ?
#
loop_
_entity_poly.entity_id
_entity_poly.type
_entity_poly.pdbx_seq_one_letter_code
_entity_poly.pdbx_strand_id
1 'polypeptide(L)'
;MVKIYNHNLTKSHKYLAEMGLLYLYGKDADNLKAYLPDELYGVATASDIADLWNRDHGTNFSGKDMCKHIKKCAQVSKYFHYFNGGLTDYRIEFGDEITEIMEGQKGKQIYQPTREEIEHWGFAETDLNTYIPEYEKLFNAVKQFKDPETALDIASYLLEFCMRGKNPFREIEFLRTEFGLELKDINEVERVLRPLQEFNNNCRMWTNLGHTPLSLPRPGSNANPFGLANGIPFQNSGPKVGRNDPCPCGSGLKFKKCCGKNMN
;
A
#
# COMPACT_ATOMS: atom_id res chain seq x y z
N MET A 1 2.27 -35.62 18.16
CA MET A 1 1.48 -36.17 17.04
C MET A 1 0.09 -35.58 17.11
N VAL A 2 -0.18 -34.51 16.36
CA VAL A 2 -1.52 -33.92 16.29
C VAL A 2 -2.24 -34.57 15.10
N LYS A 3 -3.36 -35.24 15.38
CA LYS A 3 -4.21 -35.88 14.37
C LYS A 3 -4.97 -34.79 13.60
N ILE A 4 -4.65 -34.66 12.31
CA ILE A 4 -5.33 -33.76 11.36
C ILE A 4 -6.51 -34.54 10.78
N TYR A 5 -7.75 -34.13 11.07
CA TYR A 5 -8.96 -34.60 10.38
C TYR A 5 -9.52 -33.49 9.48
N ASN A 6 -10.09 -33.92 8.36
CA ASN A 6 -10.29 -33.17 7.11
C ASN A 6 -11.56 -32.29 7.10
N HIS A 7 -11.42 -31.04 6.63
CA HIS A 7 -11.91 -30.66 5.28
C HIS A 7 -11.15 -29.44 4.69
N ASN A 8 -10.64 -29.65 3.47
CA ASN A 8 -10.12 -28.73 2.43
C ASN A 8 -9.16 -27.58 2.78
N LEU A 9 -8.20 -27.83 3.68
CA LEU A 9 -6.91 -27.14 3.60
C LEU A 9 -6.22 -27.47 2.27
N THR A 10 -5.80 -26.46 1.51
CA THR A 10 -4.93 -26.66 0.34
C THR A 10 -3.65 -27.37 0.79
N LYS A 11 -2.99 -28.07 -0.14
CA LYS A 11 -1.73 -28.77 0.15
C LYS A 11 -0.65 -27.80 0.68
N SER A 12 -0.73 -26.53 0.31
CA SER A 12 0.09 -25.42 0.82
C SER A 12 -0.19 -25.08 2.27
N HIS A 13 -1.46 -25.01 2.70
CA HIS A 13 -1.81 -24.73 4.09
C HIS A 13 -1.37 -25.85 5.05
N LYS A 14 -1.52 -27.11 4.64
CA LYS A 14 -1.01 -28.24 5.45
C LYS A 14 0.52 -28.17 5.63
N TYR A 15 1.23 -27.76 4.58
CA TYR A 15 2.68 -27.68 4.57
C TYR A 15 3.22 -26.51 5.39
N LEU A 16 2.58 -25.33 5.31
CA LEU A 16 2.90 -24.16 6.12
C LEU A 16 2.62 -24.38 7.62
N ALA A 17 1.55 -25.13 7.95
CA ALA A 17 1.20 -25.50 9.32
C ALA A 17 2.17 -26.53 9.93
N GLU A 18 2.62 -27.51 9.14
CA GLU A 18 3.65 -28.49 9.52
C GLU A 18 5.02 -27.82 9.79
N MET A 19 5.22 -26.60 9.30
CA MET A 19 6.47 -25.83 9.38
C MET A 19 6.41 -24.69 10.39
N GLY A 20 5.32 -24.58 11.15
CA GLY A 20 5.08 -23.49 12.09
C GLY A 20 4.46 -22.26 11.43
N LEU A 21 4.76 -21.91 10.18
CA LEU A 21 4.35 -20.67 9.49
C LEU A 21 2.82 -20.38 9.42
N LEU A 22 1.97 -21.26 9.95
CA LEU A 22 0.58 -21.00 10.30
C LEU A 22 0.32 -21.27 11.79
N TYR A 23 -0.31 -20.32 12.48
CA TYR A 23 -0.77 -20.48 13.86
C TYR A 23 -2.15 -21.18 13.89
N LEU A 24 -2.35 -22.12 14.83
CA LEU A 24 -3.67 -22.67 15.20
C LEU A 24 -4.27 -21.83 16.34
N TYR A 25 -5.29 -21.01 16.05
CA TYR A 25 -5.98 -20.21 17.08
C TYR A 25 -7.36 -20.78 17.42
N GLY A 26 -7.52 -21.32 18.64
CA GLY A 26 -8.78 -21.90 19.15
C GLY A 26 -8.74 -23.42 19.37
N LYS A 27 -9.87 -24.01 19.78
CA LYS A 27 -10.04 -25.48 19.90
C LYS A 27 -10.34 -26.16 18.55
N ASP A 28 -10.64 -25.36 17.52
CA ASP A 28 -11.08 -25.83 16.22
C ASP A 28 -9.94 -25.67 15.21
N ALA A 29 -9.56 -26.78 14.58
CA ALA A 29 -8.40 -26.92 13.69
C ALA A 29 -8.60 -26.26 12.30
N ASP A 30 -9.68 -25.51 12.12
CA ASP A 30 -10.13 -24.97 10.82
C ASP A 30 -9.61 -23.55 10.53
N ASN A 31 -9.03 -22.86 11.52
CA ASN A 31 -8.53 -21.49 11.38
C ASN A 31 -6.99 -21.44 11.47
N LEU A 32 -6.32 -21.78 10.37
CA LEU A 32 -4.89 -21.56 10.22
C LEU A 32 -4.64 -20.09 9.83
N LYS A 33 -3.95 -19.33 10.69
CA LYS A 33 -3.61 -17.91 10.45
C LYS A 33 -2.13 -17.78 10.10
N ALA A 34 -1.81 -17.23 8.93
CA ALA A 34 -0.43 -17.00 8.52
C ALA A 34 0.05 -15.67 9.09
N TYR A 35 1.33 -15.60 9.46
CA TYR A 35 2.02 -14.34 9.25
C TYR A 35 1.84 -14.02 7.76
N LEU A 36 1.40 -12.81 7.41
CA LEU A 36 1.23 -12.36 6.03
C LEU A 36 2.44 -11.46 5.65
N PRO A 37 3.69 -11.98 5.62
CA PRO A 37 4.87 -11.18 5.36
C PRO A 37 4.88 -10.66 3.91
N ASP A 38 4.28 -11.40 2.98
CA ASP A 38 4.02 -10.97 1.61
C ASP A 38 3.11 -9.73 1.60
N GLU A 39 1.96 -9.79 2.28
CA GLU A 39 1.03 -8.66 2.34
C GLU A 39 1.65 -7.42 3.00
N LEU A 40 2.40 -7.60 4.10
CA LEU A 40 2.98 -6.48 4.84
C LEU A 40 4.19 -5.86 4.13
N TYR A 41 5.07 -6.70 3.60
CA TYR A 41 6.42 -6.24 3.19
C TYR A 41 6.59 -6.20 1.68
N GLY A 42 5.76 -6.92 0.93
CA GLY A 42 5.87 -7.07 -0.52
C GLY A 42 7.07 -7.93 -0.89
N VAL A 43 8.27 -7.48 -0.55
CA VAL A 43 9.53 -8.22 -0.68
C VAL A 43 10.18 -8.33 0.70
N ALA A 44 10.54 -9.54 1.12
CA ALA A 44 11.14 -9.78 2.44
C ALA A 44 12.24 -10.84 2.38
N THR A 45 13.30 -10.65 3.16
CA THR A 45 14.39 -11.63 3.24
C THR A 45 14.01 -12.78 4.18
N ALA A 46 14.62 -13.96 3.97
CA ALA A 46 14.43 -15.07 4.89
C ALA A 46 14.96 -14.78 6.31
N SER A 47 15.95 -13.89 6.46
CA SER A 47 16.45 -13.51 7.77
C SER A 47 15.40 -12.70 8.53
N ASP A 48 14.80 -11.69 7.88
CA ASP A 48 13.76 -10.87 8.53
C ASP A 48 12.55 -11.72 8.95
N ILE A 49 12.16 -12.67 8.09
CA ILE A 49 11.07 -13.61 8.39
C ILE A 49 11.46 -14.56 9.52
N ALA A 50 12.71 -15.03 9.55
CA ALA A 50 13.21 -15.86 10.65
C ALA A 50 13.18 -15.10 11.98
N ASP A 51 13.57 -13.83 11.99
CA ASP A 51 13.60 -13.00 13.20
C ASP A 51 12.19 -12.78 13.75
N LEU A 52 11.23 -12.41 12.89
CA LEU A 52 9.81 -12.31 13.27
C LEU A 52 9.27 -13.62 13.84
N TRP A 53 9.59 -14.72 13.15
CA TRP A 53 9.15 -16.06 13.52
C TRP A 53 9.73 -16.50 14.88
N ASN A 54 11.04 -16.32 15.06
CA ASN A 54 11.76 -16.69 16.28
C ASN A 54 11.26 -15.91 17.49
N ARG A 55 11.03 -14.60 17.32
CA ARG A 55 10.48 -13.71 18.35
C ARG A 55 9.14 -14.23 18.89
N ASP A 56 8.22 -14.60 18.00
CA ASP A 56 6.85 -14.96 18.39
C ASP A 56 6.69 -16.40 18.86
N HIS A 57 7.58 -17.29 18.43
CA HIS A 57 7.46 -18.73 18.69
C HIS A 57 8.56 -19.28 19.61
N GLY A 58 9.51 -18.44 20.05
CA GLY A 58 10.65 -18.86 20.87
C GLY A 58 11.54 -19.87 20.16
N THR A 59 11.61 -19.81 18.82
CA THR A 59 12.44 -20.71 17.99
C THR A 59 13.78 -20.05 17.65
N ASN A 60 14.66 -20.77 16.95
CA ASN A 60 15.99 -20.28 16.58
C ASN A 60 16.35 -20.67 15.14
N PHE A 61 15.45 -20.40 14.20
CA PHE A 61 15.72 -20.59 12.78
C PHE A 61 16.76 -19.59 12.31
N SER A 62 17.77 -20.07 11.60
CA SER A 62 18.64 -19.19 10.83
C SER A 62 17.92 -18.72 9.55
N GLY A 63 18.36 -17.60 8.98
CA GLY A 63 17.88 -17.18 7.64
C GLY A 63 18.09 -18.25 6.56
N LYS A 64 19.13 -19.10 6.68
CA LYS A 64 19.35 -20.23 5.77
C LYS A 64 18.31 -21.33 5.94
N ASP A 65 17.89 -21.61 7.18
CA ASP A 65 16.83 -22.56 7.44
C ASP A 65 15.51 -22.02 6.92
N MET A 66 15.18 -20.77 7.25
CA MET A 66 13.96 -20.11 6.76
C MET A 66 13.91 -20.03 5.22
N CYS A 67 15.03 -19.76 4.56
CA CYS A 67 15.11 -19.78 3.10
C CYS A 67 14.69 -21.13 2.49
N LYS A 68 15.12 -22.26 3.09
CA LYS A 68 14.69 -23.60 2.64
C LYS A 68 13.19 -23.78 2.83
N HIS A 69 12.64 -23.23 3.92
CA HIS A 69 11.23 -23.30 4.24
C HIS A 69 10.41 -22.53 3.19
N ILE A 70 10.72 -21.24 2.99
CA ILE A 70 10.09 -20.38 2.00
C ILE A 70 10.15 -20.99 0.61
N LYS A 71 11.32 -21.49 0.18
CA LYS A 71 11.49 -22.08 -1.16
C LYS A 71 10.55 -23.26 -1.39
N LYS A 72 10.30 -24.09 -0.38
CA LYS A 72 9.38 -25.23 -0.52
C LYS A 72 7.92 -24.79 -0.47
N CYS A 73 7.58 -23.81 0.36
CA CYS A 73 6.23 -23.23 0.40
C CYS A 73 5.86 -22.52 -0.92
N ALA A 74 6.79 -21.80 -1.53
CA ALA A 74 6.59 -21.11 -2.80
C ALA A 74 6.24 -22.05 -3.97
N GLN A 75 6.57 -23.35 -3.89
CA GLN A 75 6.21 -24.33 -4.94
C GLN A 75 4.70 -24.59 -5.01
N VAL A 76 3.97 -24.26 -3.95
CA VAL A 76 2.54 -24.55 -3.80
C VAL A 76 1.73 -23.34 -3.34
N SER A 77 2.39 -22.20 -3.09
CA SER A 77 1.74 -20.96 -2.68
C SER A 77 1.10 -20.27 -3.88
N LYS A 78 -0.08 -19.69 -3.66
CA LYS A 78 -0.71 -18.75 -4.60
C LYS A 78 -0.53 -17.28 -4.18
N TYR A 79 0.09 -17.06 -3.03
CA TYR A 79 0.18 -15.75 -2.36
C TYR A 79 1.56 -15.11 -2.49
N PHE A 80 2.60 -15.92 -2.67
CA PHE A 80 3.96 -15.40 -2.83
C PHE A 80 4.81 -16.31 -3.69
N HIS A 81 5.85 -15.73 -4.25
CA HIS A 81 6.92 -16.42 -4.97
C HIS A 81 8.22 -16.41 -4.16
N TYR A 82 9.08 -17.39 -4.43
CA TYR A 82 10.45 -17.38 -3.90
C TYR A 82 11.30 -16.42 -4.72
N PHE A 83 11.97 -15.48 -4.05
CA PHE A 83 12.83 -14.51 -4.69
C PHE A 83 14.08 -14.25 -3.85
N ASN A 84 15.26 -14.38 -4.46
CA ASN A 84 16.57 -14.08 -3.87
C ASN A 84 16.77 -14.54 -2.41
N GLY A 85 16.40 -15.79 -2.10
CA GLY A 85 16.56 -16.33 -0.75
C GLY A 85 15.41 -16.01 0.21
N GLY A 86 14.51 -15.08 -0.13
CA GLY A 86 13.31 -14.73 0.62
C GLY A 86 12.03 -14.96 -0.19
N LEU A 87 11.06 -14.07 -0.01
CA LEU A 87 9.78 -14.08 -0.72
C LEU A 87 9.45 -12.73 -1.36
N THR A 88 8.56 -12.79 -2.34
CA THR A 88 7.88 -11.64 -2.91
C THR A 88 6.39 -11.95 -3.05
N ASP A 89 5.52 -10.99 -2.77
CA ASP A 89 4.07 -11.07 -2.98
C ASP A 89 3.77 -11.40 -4.46
N TYR A 90 2.74 -12.21 -4.70
CA TYR A 90 2.36 -12.68 -6.03
C TYR A 90 1.91 -11.55 -6.97
N ARG A 91 1.49 -10.40 -6.42
CA ARG A 91 1.04 -9.23 -7.18
C ARG A 91 2.20 -8.37 -7.70
N ILE A 92 3.43 -8.67 -7.28
CA ILE A 92 4.62 -7.93 -7.69
C ILE A 92 5.21 -8.61 -8.93
N GLU A 93 5.37 -7.85 -10.00
CA GLU A 93 6.03 -8.30 -11.22
C GLU A 93 7.54 -8.44 -11.00
N PHE A 94 8.13 -9.52 -11.50
CA PHE A 94 9.57 -9.71 -11.44
C PHE A 94 10.30 -8.68 -12.29
N GLY A 95 11.38 -8.10 -11.75
CA GLY A 95 12.26 -7.17 -12.47
C GLY A 95 12.35 -5.81 -11.79
N ASP A 96 12.04 -4.75 -12.55
CA ASP A 96 12.20 -3.38 -12.10
C ASP A 96 11.34 -3.06 -10.87
N GLU A 97 10.11 -3.59 -10.81
CA GLU A 97 9.19 -3.34 -9.69
C GLU A 97 9.75 -3.86 -8.35
N ILE A 98 10.26 -5.09 -8.30
CA ILE A 98 10.94 -5.61 -7.11
C ILE A 98 12.12 -4.70 -6.73
N THR A 99 12.88 -4.22 -7.71
CA THR A 99 14.04 -3.36 -7.47
C THR A 99 13.63 -2.02 -6.88
N GLU A 100 12.56 -1.40 -7.39
CA GLU A 100 11.99 -0.16 -6.86
C GLU A 100 11.50 -0.33 -5.41
N ILE A 101 10.80 -1.44 -5.12
CA ILE A 101 10.34 -1.74 -3.76
C ILE A 101 11.54 -1.88 -2.82
N MET A 102 12.53 -2.70 -3.19
CA MET A 102 13.73 -2.94 -2.38
C MET A 102 14.55 -1.66 -2.18
N GLU A 103 14.62 -0.76 -3.17
CA GLU A 103 15.27 0.55 -3.01
C GLU A 103 14.55 1.38 -1.93
N GLY A 104 13.22 1.43 -1.98
CA GLY A 104 12.40 2.10 -0.98
C GLY A 104 12.60 1.55 0.42
N GLN A 105 12.86 0.25 0.57
CA GLN A 105 13.04 -0.42 1.87
C GLN A 105 14.40 -0.10 2.53
N LYS A 106 15.40 0.40 1.80
CA LYS A 106 16.76 0.59 2.33
C LYS A 106 16.79 1.48 3.56
N GLY A 107 17.55 1.02 4.57
CA GLY A 107 17.76 1.75 5.82
C GLY A 107 16.57 1.74 6.78
N LYS A 108 15.47 1.05 6.44
CA LYS A 108 14.30 0.89 7.30
C LYS A 108 14.40 -0.44 8.06
N GLN A 109 13.78 -0.48 9.24
CA GLN A 109 13.57 -1.72 9.97
C GLN A 109 12.22 -2.30 9.56
N ILE A 110 12.09 -3.62 9.66
CA ILE A 110 10.83 -4.29 9.36
C ILE A 110 9.77 -3.93 10.41
N TYR A 111 8.55 -3.66 9.96
CA TYR A 111 7.43 -3.49 10.88
C TYR A 111 7.22 -4.78 11.66
N GLN A 112 7.01 -4.64 12.96
CA GLN A 112 6.87 -5.75 13.87
C GLN A 112 5.43 -5.78 14.38
N PRO A 113 4.53 -6.56 13.76
CA PRO A 113 3.14 -6.56 14.14
C PRO A 113 2.94 -7.12 15.54
N THR A 114 1.98 -6.56 16.27
CA THR A 114 1.58 -7.09 17.58
C THR A 114 0.77 -8.37 17.40
N ARG A 115 0.64 -9.12 18.50
CA ARG A 115 -0.21 -10.31 18.50
C ARG A 115 -1.67 -9.97 18.18
N GLU A 116 -2.21 -8.87 18.70
CA GLU A 116 -3.59 -8.47 18.39
C GLU A 116 -3.76 -8.13 16.91
N GLU A 117 -2.77 -7.46 16.31
CA GLU A 117 -2.79 -7.15 14.88
C GLU A 117 -2.78 -8.41 14.01
N ILE A 118 -1.92 -9.38 14.32
CA ILE A 118 -1.88 -10.66 13.62
C ILE A 118 -3.21 -11.41 13.79
N GLU A 119 -3.79 -11.38 14.99
CA GLU A 119 -5.08 -12.00 15.25
C GLU A 119 -6.21 -11.32 14.47
N HIS A 120 -6.16 -9.99 14.31
CA HIS A 120 -7.11 -9.22 13.53
C HIS A 120 -6.97 -9.46 12.02
N TRP A 121 -5.75 -9.38 11.48
CA TRP A 121 -5.49 -9.52 10.04
C TRP A 121 -5.46 -10.96 9.56
N GLY A 122 -5.25 -11.94 10.45
CA GLY A 122 -5.25 -13.36 10.06
C GLY A 122 -6.61 -13.88 9.58
N PHE A 123 -7.65 -13.04 9.58
CA PHE A 123 -8.95 -13.30 8.96
C PHE A 123 -9.21 -12.43 7.71
N ALA A 124 -8.21 -11.67 7.26
CA ALA A 124 -8.34 -10.86 6.07
C ALA A 124 -8.51 -11.78 4.85
N GLU A 125 -9.66 -11.68 4.20
CA GLU A 125 -9.95 -12.37 2.93
C GLU A 125 -9.42 -11.57 1.74
N THR A 126 -9.15 -10.29 1.97
CA THR A 126 -8.64 -9.29 1.03
C THR A 126 -7.42 -8.58 1.61
N ASP A 127 -6.87 -7.60 0.89
CA ASP A 127 -5.72 -6.82 1.34
C ASP A 127 -5.93 -6.20 2.74
N LEU A 128 -4.88 -6.22 3.57
CA LEU A 128 -4.86 -5.68 4.93
C LEU A 128 -5.41 -4.25 4.98
N ASN A 129 -5.07 -3.45 3.97
CA ASN A 129 -5.42 -2.04 3.91
C ASN A 129 -6.89 -1.81 3.57
N THR A 130 -7.64 -2.83 3.16
CA THR A 130 -9.10 -2.69 2.98
C THR A 130 -9.86 -2.62 4.30
N TYR A 131 -9.23 -3.00 5.41
CA TYR A 131 -9.85 -3.06 6.75
C TYR A 131 -9.65 -1.78 7.57
N ILE A 132 -8.91 -0.79 7.06
CA ILE A 132 -8.74 0.49 7.77
C ILE A 132 -9.88 1.47 7.42
N PRO A 133 -10.34 2.32 8.36
CA PRO A 133 -11.43 3.28 8.11
C PRO A 133 -11.16 4.23 6.94
N GLU A 134 -9.90 4.56 6.68
CA GLU A 134 -9.51 5.46 5.59
C GLU A 134 -9.77 4.86 4.20
N TYR A 135 -9.70 3.53 4.06
CA TYR A 135 -10.06 2.87 2.80
C TYR A 135 -11.55 3.00 2.52
N GLU A 136 -12.39 2.78 3.53
CA GLU A 136 -13.84 2.98 3.43
C GLU A 136 -14.17 4.44 3.08
N LYS A 137 -13.49 5.42 3.69
CA LYS A 137 -13.65 6.84 3.34
C LYS A 137 -13.28 7.11 1.88
N LEU A 138 -12.16 6.55 1.40
CA LEU A 138 -11.73 6.71 0.01
C LEU A 138 -12.76 6.10 -0.96
N PHE A 139 -13.18 4.87 -0.70
CA PHE A 139 -14.22 4.20 -1.49
C PHE A 139 -15.51 5.04 -1.55
N ASN A 140 -16.00 5.49 -0.39
CA ASN A 140 -17.22 6.31 -0.31
C ASN A 140 -17.07 7.69 -0.97
N ALA A 141 -15.85 8.24 -1.03
CA ALA A 141 -15.58 9.47 -1.75
C ALA A 141 -15.68 9.30 -3.27
N VAL A 142 -15.10 8.23 -3.80
CA VAL A 142 -15.17 7.91 -5.24
C VAL A 142 -16.58 7.50 -5.65
N LYS A 143 -17.29 6.75 -4.81
CA LYS A 143 -18.68 6.32 -5.01
C LYS A 143 -19.70 7.46 -5.16
N GLN A 144 -19.33 8.70 -4.80
CA GLN A 144 -20.16 9.88 -5.09
C GLN A 144 -20.19 10.23 -6.59
N PHE A 145 -19.20 9.76 -7.36
CA PHE A 145 -19.00 10.10 -8.78
C PHE A 145 -19.14 8.89 -9.71
N LYS A 146 -19.13 7.68 -9.15
CA LYS A 146 -19.16 6.42 -9.89
C LYS A 146 -20.10 5.43 -9.24
N ASP A 147 -20.58 4.48 -10.03
CA ASP A 147 -21.33 3.34 -9.50
C ASP A 147 -20.45 2.52 -8.54
N PRO A 148 -21.05 1.71 -7.64
CA PRO A 148 -20.32 1.00 -6.60
C PRO A 148 -19.21 0.07 -7.11
N GLU A 149 -19.38 -0.52 -8.30
CA GLU A 149 -18.42 -1.46 -8.89
C GLU A 149 -17.20 -0.68 -9.40
N THR A 150 -17.42 0.35 -10.23
CA THR A 150 -16.32 1.21 -10.72
C THR A 150 -15.61 1.94 -9.58
N ALA A 151 -16.33 2.35 -8.53
CA ALA A 151 -15.73 2.97 -7.35
C ALA A 151 -14.82 2.00 -6.58
N LEU A 152 -15.18 0.72 -6.52
CA LEU A 152 -14.35 -0.32 -5.92
C LEU A 152 -13.08 -0.54 -6.75
N ASP A 153 -13.19 -0.56 -8.07
CA ASP A 153 -12.03 -0.70 -8.97
C ASP A 153 -11.04 0.45 -8.80
N ILE A 154 -11.54 1.70 -8.79
CA ILE A 154 -10.70 2.89 -8.55
C ILE A 154 -10.04 2.83 -7.16
N ALA A 155 -10.80 2.48 -6.11
CA ALA A 155 -10.25 2.40 -4.75
C ALA A 155 -9.18 1.31 -4.63
N SER A 156 -9.39 0.17 -5.28
CA SER A 156 -8.44 -0.95 -5.32
C SER A 156 -7.17 -0.57 -6.09
N TYR A 157 -7.32 0.10 -7.24
CA TYR A 157 -6.20 0.64 -8.00
C TYR A 157 -5.36 1.63 -7.18
N LEU A 158 -6.01 2.56 -6.47
CA LEU A 158 -5.33 3.53 -5.62
C LEU A 158 -4.67 2.88 -4.39
N LEU A 159 -5.30 1.85 -3.81
CA LEU A 159 -4.70 1.01 -2.76
C LEU A 159 -3.38 0.41 -3.24
N GLU A 160 -3.40 -0.19 -4.42
CA GLU A 160 -2.23 -0.83 -5.02
C GLU A 160 -1.09 0.15 -5.30
N PHE A 161 -1.40 1.38 -5.73
CA PHE A 161 -0.42 2.45 -5.92
C PHE A 161 0.21 2.90 -4.59
N CYS A 162 -0.63 3.13 -3.57
CA CYS A 162 -0.17 3.55 -2.25
C CYS A 162 0.73 2.48 -1.61
N MET A 163 0.34 1.20 -1.66
CA MET A 163 1.13 0.10 -1.10
C MET A 163 2.54 0.00 -1.68
N ARG A 164 2.66 0.26 -3.00
CA ARG A 164 3.95 0.30 -3.70
C ARG A 164 4.77 1.56 -3.38
N GLY A 165 4.27 2.45 -2.53
CA GLY A 165 4.89 3.74 -2.22
C GLY A 165 4.93 4.71 -3.41
N LYS A 166 4.10 4.47 -4.44
CA LYS A 166 3.96 5.38 -5.58
C LYS A 166 3.15 6.60 -5.14
N ASN A 167 3.27 7.69 -5.89
CA ASN A 167 2.53 8.92 -5.60
C ASN A 167 1.13 8.81 -6.23
N PRO A 168 0.06 8.54 -5.46
CA PRO A 168 -1.27 8.32 -6.02
C PRO A 168 -1.90 9.61 -6.59
N PHE A 169 -1.37 10.78 -6.22
CA PHE A 169 -1.85 12.08 -6.72
C PHE A 169 -1.45 12.35 -8.17
N ARG A 170 -0.55 11.55 -8.74
CA ARG A 170 -0.18 11.62 -10.16
C ARG A 170 -1.15 10.86 -11.06
N GLU A 171 -2.05 10.07 -10.49
CA GLU A 171 -2.95 9.21 -11.25
C GLU A 171 -4.24 9.89 -11.69
N ILE A 172 -4.43 11.19 -11.44
CA ILE A 172 -5.66 11.92 -11.81
C ILE A 172 -5.99 11.77 -13.30
N GLU A 173 -4.97 11.84 -14.16
CA GLU A 173 -5.13 11.67 -15.61
C GLU A 173 -5.59 10.25 -15.96
N PHE A 174 -4.91 9.24 -15.40
CA PHE A 174 -5.24 7.83 -15.60
C PHE A 174 -6.65 7.50 -15.08
N LEU A 175 -7.01 8.01 -13.90
CA LEU A 175 -8.35 7.86 -13.33
C LEU A 175 -9.43 8.44 -14.25
N ARG A 176 -9.14 9.54 -14.93
CA ARG A 176 -10.06 10.13 -15.90
C ARG A 176 -10.15 9.29 -17.16
N THR A 177 -9.05 8.83 -17.74
CA THR A 177 -9.07 8.13 -19.04
C THR A 177 -9.58 6.70 -18.91
N GLU A 178 -9.11 5.95 -17.92
CA GLU A 178 -9.41 4.52 -17.78
C GLU A 178 -10.72 4.26 -17.04
N PHE A 179 -11.01 5.04 -16.01
CA PHE A 179 -12.22 4.85 -15.19
C PHE A 179 -13.29 5.92 -15.45
N GLY A 180 -13.02 6.89 -16.32
CA GLY A 180 -13.95 7.97 -16.63
C GLY A 180 -14.24 8.90 -15.44
N LEU A 181 -13.36 8.98 -14.43
CA LEU A 181 -13.58 9.81 -13.24
C LEU A 181 -13.47 11.30 -13.59
N GLU A 182 -14.60 11.89 -14.01
CA GLU A 182 -14.68 13.30 -14.38
C GLU A 182 -15.01 14.18 -13.16
N LEU A 183 -13.99 14.88 -12.66
CA LEU A 183 -14.12 15.87 -11.58
C LEU A 183 -14.12 17.27 -12.22
N LYS A 184 -15.22 18.01 -12.04
CA LYS A 184 -15.54 19.23 -12.80
C LYS A 184 -14.93 20.49 -12.22
N ASP A 185 -14.72 20.51 -10.91
CA ASP A 185 -14.19 21.66 -10.21
C ASP A 185 -13.28 21.26 -9.03
N ILE A 186 -12.64 22.27 -8.44
CA ILE A 186 -11.71 22.07 -7.33
C ILE A 186 -12.35 21.45 -6.10
N ASN A 187 -13.65 21.68 -5.86
CA ASN A 187 -14.34 21.10 -4.71
C ASN A 187 -14.56 19.60 -4.91
N GLU A 188 -14.92 19.16 -6.11
CA GLU A 188 -15.02 17.74 -6.45
C GLU A 188 -13.66 17.05 -6.37
N VAL A 189 -12.61 17.70 -6.85
CA VAL A 189 -11.22 17.22 -6.69
C VAL A 189 -10.87 17.05 -5.21
N GLU A 190 -11.13 18.05 -4.37
CA GLU A 190 -10.84 17.96 -2.94
C GLU A 190 -11.61 16.84 -2.22
N ARG A 191 -12.84 16.53 -2.66
CA ARG A 191 -13.64 15.43 -2.09
C ARG A 191 -12.99 14.07 -2.27
N VAL A 192 -12.21 13.86 -3.33
CA VAL A 192 -11.47 12.62 -3.57
C VAL A 192 -10.05 12.70 -3.00
N LEU A 193 -9.37 13.82 -3.19
CA LEU A 193 -7.95 13.96 -2.80
C LEU A 193 -7.73 13.90 -1.29
N ARG A 194 -8.64 14.46 -0.47
CA ARG A 194 -8.48 14.42 0.99
C ARG A 194 -8.59 12.99 1.55
N PRO A 195 -9.62 12.20 1.23
CA PRO A 195 -9.67 10.78 1.60
C PRO A 195 -8.49 9.96 1.05
N LEU A 196 -8.05 10.23 -0.19
CA LEU A 196 -6.86 9.57 -0.75
C LEU A 196 -5.60 9.88 0.07
N GLN A 197 -5.44 11.13 0.50
CA GLN A 197 -4.32 11.53 1.35
C GLN A 197 -4.39 10.89 2.74
N GLU A 198 -5.57 10.86 3.36
CA GLU A 198 -5.78 10.18 4.64
C GLU A 198 -5.44 8.69 4.52
N PHE A 199 -5.94 8.02 3.49
CA PHE A 199 -5.65 6.62 3.21
C PHE A 199 -4.15 6.39 3.00
N ASN A 200 -3.52 7.13 2.10
CA ASN A 200 -2.09 7.01 1.81
C ASN A 200 -1.22 7.22 3.05
N ASN A 201 -1.59 8.09 3.99
CA ASN A 201 -0.82 8.31 5.22
C ASN A 201 -0.95 7.15 6.23
N ASN A 202 -2.06 6.40 6.18
CA ASN A 202 -2.41 5.37 7.15
C ASN A 202 -2.32 3.94 6.61
N CYS A 203 -2.21 3.75 5.29
CA CYS A 203 -2.01 2.42 4.71
C CYS A 203 -0.58 1.93 4.94
N ARG A 204 -0.44 0.62 5.12
CA ARG A 204 0.86 -0.06 5.19
C ARG A 204 1.44 -0.17 3.79
N MET A 205 2.74 0.11 3.66
CA MET A 205 3.43 0.12 2.37
C MET A 205 4.59 -0.87 2.34
N TRP A 206 4.75 -1.54 1.20
CA TRP A 206 5.85 -2.48 0.93
C TRP A 206 7.21 -1.79 0.93
N THR A 207 7.30 -0.61 0.32
CA THR A 207 8.51 0.24 0.35
C THR A 207 8.86 0.71 1.77
N ASN A 208 7.92 0.64 2.71
CA ASN A 208 8.13 1.00 4.12
C ASN A 208 8.24 -0.24 5.02
N LEU A 209 8.44 -1.44 4.45
CA LEU A 209 8.49 -2.69 5.21
C LEU A 209 7.30 -2.84 6.18
N GLY A 210 6.08 -2.58 5.69
CA GLY A 210 4.85 -2.75 6.46
C GLY A 210 4.51 -1.57 7.38
N HIS A 211 5.38 -0.57 7.49
CA HIS A 211 5.06 0.67 8.19
C HIS A 211 4.11 1.54 7.37
N THR A 212 3.28 2.32 8.06
CA THR A 212 2.53 3.42 7.45
C THR A 212 3.44 4.65 7.33
N PRO A 213 3.24 5.55 6.35
CA PRO A 213 4.01 6.79 6.27
C PRO A 213 3.95 7.65 7.53
N LEU A 214 2.83 7.60 8.27
CA LEU A 214 2.67 8.32 9.53
C LEU A 214 3.53 7.72 10.67
N SER A 215 3.77 6.41 10.64
CA SER A 215 4.55 5.71 11.67
C SER A 215 6.07 5.86 11.54
N LEU A 216 6.57 6.33 10.39
CA LEU A 216 8.01 6.48 10.15
C LEU A 216 8.54 7.85 10.62
N PRO A 217 9.77 7.92 11.17
CA PRO A 217 10.41 9.19 11.50
C PRO A 217 10.60 10.04 10.24
N ARG A 218 10.08 11.28 10.25
CA ARG A 218 10.27 12.21 9.14
C ARG A 218 11.61 12.94 9.30
N PRO A 219 12.55 12.85 8.34
CA PRO A 219 13.71 13.72 8.32
C PRO A 219 13.24 15.16 8.07
N GLY A 220 13.31 16.02 9.09
CA GLY A 220 12.96 17.44 8.97
C GLY A 220 11.45 17.72 9.07
N SER A 221 11.06 18.45 10.10
CA SER A 221 9.72 18.98 10.32
C SER A 221 9.16 19.73 9.10
N ASN A 222 7.88 19.51 8.80
CA ASN A 222 7.00 20.18 7.81
C ASN A 222 7.00 19.70 6.35
N ALA A 223 7.68 18.61 5.99
CA ALA A 223 7.45 17.99 4.69
C ALA A 223 6.23 17.04 4.77
N ASN A 224 5.16 17.41 4.06
CA ASN A 224 4.17 16.44 3.62
C ASN A 224 4.91 15.40 2.75
N PRO A 225 4.74 14.08 2.96
CA PRO A 225 5.49 13.04 2.24
C PRO A 225 5.38 13.12 0.71
N PHE A 226 4.43 13.91 0.19
CA PHE A 226 4.22 14.16 -1.25
C PHE A 226 4.21 15.65 -1.63
N GLY A 227 4.67 16.55 -0.76
CA GLY A 227 4.73 17.98 -1.07
C GLY A 227 3.37 18.68 -1.16
N LEU A 228 2.29 18.10 -0.63
CA LEU A 228 1.07 18.85 -0.33
C LEU A 228 1.32 19.72 0.90
N ALA A 229 2.11 20.80 0.72
CA ALA A 229 1.97 21.96 1.58
C ALA A 229 0.51 22.44 1.50
N ASN A 230 0.06 23.24 2.46
CA ASN A 230 -1.22 23.96 2.37
C ASN A 230 -1.43 24.50 0.94
N GLY A 231 -2.33 23.88 0.18
CA GLY A 231 -2.51 24.12 -1.26
C GLY A 231 -1.46 23.44 -2.14
N ILE A 232 -1.92 22.61 -3.08
CA ILE A 232 -1.12 22.12 -4.21
C ILE A 232 -0.51 23.34 -4.92
N PRO A 233 0.83 23.51 -4.99
CA PRO A 233 1.40 24.44 -5.94
C PRO A 233 1.27 23.78 -7.31
N PHE A 234 0.23 24.18 -8.05
CA PHE A 234 0.14 23.89 -9.48
C PHE A 234 1.38 24.49 -10.13
N GLN A 235 2.32 23.64 -10.55
CA GLN A 235 3.46 24.09 -11.32
C GLN A 235 2.90 24.52 -12.68
N ASN A 236 2.63 25.82 -12.84
CA ASN A 236 2.18 26.39 -14.10
C ASN A 236 3.25 26.05 -15.16
N SER A 237 2.96 25.06 -15.99
CA SER A 237 3.70 24.74 -17.21
C SER A 237 3.45 25.76 -18.33
N GLY A 238 2.62 26.76 -18.07
CA GLY A 238 2.45 27.93 -18.93
C GLY A 238 3.63 28.91 -18.81
N PRO A 239 3.93 29.67 -19.88
CA PRO A 239 4.95 30.72 -19.84
C PRO A 239 4.69 31.68 -18.67
N LYS A 240 5.75 32.06 -17.95
CA LYS A 240 5.68 33.03 -16.85
C LYS A 240 5.16 34.37 -17.39
N VAL A 241 3.84 34.60 -17.31
CA VAL A 241 3.21 35.86 -17.68
C VAL A 241 3.59 36.91 -16.64
N GLY A 242 4.26 37.98 -17.08
CA GLY A 242 4.62 39.09 -16.23
C GLY A 242 3.37 39.82 -15.73
N ARG A 243 3.42 40.34 -14.50
CA ARG A 243 2.30 41.03 -13.85
C ARG A 243 1.71 42.21 -14.67
N ASN A 244 2.50 42.79 -15.57
CA ASN A 244 2.08 43.88 -16.47
C ASN A 244 1.77 43.46 -17.92
N ASP A 245 1.96 42.19 -18.28
CA ASP A 245 1.76 41.69 -19.64
C ASP A 245 0.27 41.55 -19.99
N PRO A 246 -0.10 41.50 -21.28
CA PRO A 246 -1.46 41.17 -21.70
C PRO A 246 -1.93 39.86 -21.08
N CYS A 247 -3.15 39.87 -20.53
CA CYS A 247 -3.69 38.72 -19.83
C CYS A 247 -3.98 37.57 -20.82
N PRO A 248 -3.50 36.34 -20.57
CA PRO A 248 -3.61 35.22 -21.51
C PRO A 248 -5.06 34.73 -21.72
N CYS A 249 -6.03 35.20 -20.93
CA CYS A 249 -7.45 34.94 -21.15
C CYS A 249 -8.07 35.75 -22.30
N GLY A 250 -7.29 36.59 -23.00
CA GLY A 250 -7.75 37.35 -24.16
C GLY A 250 -8.57 38.60 -23.85
N SER A 251 -8.62 39.04 -22.58
CA SER A 251 -9.43 40.20 -22.16
C SER A 251 -8.91 41.56 -22.62
N GLY A 252 -7.70 41.64 -23.18
CA GLY A 252 -7.01 42.89 -23.54
C GLY A 252 -6.48 43.68 -22.34
N LEU A 253 -6.70 43.22 -21.10
CA LEU A 253 -6.23 43.86 -19.87
C LEU A 253 -4.84 43.35 -19.46
N LYS A 254 -4.10 44.11 -18.64
CA LYS A 254 -2.85 43.64 -18.01
C LYS A 254 -3.15 42.56 -16.97
N PHE A 255 -2.28 41.54 -16.85
CA PHE A 255 -2.48 40.38 -15.97
C PHE A 255 -2.88 40.76 -14.54
N LYS A 256 -2.20 41.73 -13.90
CA LYS A 256 -2.53 42.21 -12.54
C LYS A 256 -3.91 42.85 -12.36
N LYS A 257 -4.53 43.28 -13.45
CA LYS A 257 -5.87 43.88 -13.43
C LYS A 257 -6.96 42.89 -13.84
N CYS A 258 -6.59 41.67 -14.22
CA CYS A 258 -7.49 40.60 -14.68
C CYS A 258 -7.23 39.32 -13.85
N CYS A 259 -6.75 38.23 -14.45
CA CYS A 259 -6.55 36.95 -13.76
C CYS A 259 -5.61 37.03 -12.54
N GLY A 260 -4.68 37.98 -12.50
CA GLY A 260 -3.77 38.20 -11.37
C GLY A 260 -4.27 39.20 -10.32
N LYS A 261 -5.54 39.64 -10.36
CA LYS A 261 -6.09 40.68 -9.47
C LYS A 261 -6.22 40.23 -8.00
N ASN A 262 -6.35 38.93 -7.75
CA ASN A 262 -6.55 38.35 -6.42
C ASN A 262 -5.43 37.37 -6.01
N MET A 263 -4.33 37.33 -6.76
CA MET A 263 -3.13 36.58 -6.37
C MET A 263 -2.25 37.52 -5.54
N ASN A 264 -2.32 37.41 -4.21
CA ASN A 264 -1.45 38.11 -3.27
C ASN A 264 -0.10 37.39 -3.16
#